data_AF-A0A946W492-F1
#
_entry.id   AF-A0A946W492-F1
#
_cell.length_a   1.000
_cell.length_b   1.000
_cell.length_c   1.000
_cell.angle_alpha   90.00
_cell.angle_beta   90.00
_cell.angle_gamma   90.00
#
_symmetry.space_group_name_H-M   'P 1'
#
loop_
_entity.id
_entity.type
_entity.pdbx_description
1 polymer ?
#
loop_
_entity_poly.entity_id
_entity_poly.type
_entity_poly.pdbx_seq_one_letter_code
_entity_poly.pdbx_strand_id
1 'polypeptide(L)'
;MNRQSKQPYKKSQAVKQLEKMANIAARAKNPNIPPEWLAPRKYRDDSANNLTKCIIHFIRLIGGQAERIANMGSLIDTRVTFNDVTDRTRTIGSKKWIKGTGTNGTADVSATIKGRSVKVEVKHGKDRQSEVQCLYQRNIELAGGLYVIATTFEQFYNWYNLKFE
;
A
#
# COMPACT_ATOMS: atom_id res chain seq x y z
N MET A 1 -31.50 -10.80 15.55
CA MET A 1 -30.79 -10.10 14.45
C MET A 1 -30.06 -11.13 13.59
N ASN A 2 -30.59 -11.48 12.43
CA ASN A 2 -29.92 -12.39 11.49
C ASN A 2 -28.70 -11.68 10.89
N ARG A 3 -27.48 -12.10 11.26
CA ARG A 3 -26.28 -11.72 10.53
C ARG A 3 -26.30 -12.45 9.19
N GLN A 4 -26.71 -11.78 8.12
CA GLN A 4 -26.47 -12.29 6.77
C GLN A 4 -24.97 -12.54 6.62
N SER A 5 -24.59 -13.78 6.31
CA SER A 5 -23.20 -14.14 6.09
C SER A 5 -22.69 -13.40 4.85
N LYS A 6 -21.54 -12.73 4.96
CA LYS A 6 -20.89 -12.13 3.80
C LYS A 6 -20.46 -13.26 2.86
N GLN A 7 -20.68 -13.07 1.56
CA GLN A 7 -20.21 -13.99 0.53
C GLN A 7 -18.69 -14.20 0.67
N PRO A 8 -18.19 -15.44 0.51
CA PRO A 8 -16.78 -15.72 0.61
C PRO A 8 -16.02 -15.02 -0.52
N TYR A 9 -14.81 -14.54 -0.21
CA TYR A 9 -13.95 -13.87 -1.18
C TYR A 9 -13.61 -14.78 -2.36
N LYS A 10 -13.83 -14.29 -3.58
CA LYS A 10 -13.46 -14.94 -4.83
C LYS A 10 -12.30 -14.19 -5.47
N LYS A 11 -11.17 -14.88 -5.67
CA LYS A 11 -10.00 -14.31 -6.36
C LYS A 11 -10.33 -13.99 -7.81
N SER A 12 -10.02 -12.77 -8.24
CA SER A 12 -10.08 -12.37 -9.65
C SER A 12 -8.97 -13.04 -10.47
N GLN A 13 -9.11 -13.01 -11.80
CA GLN A 13 -8.10 -13.55 -12.69
C GLN A 13 -6.78 -12.78 -12.59
N ALA A 14 -6.84 -11.46 -12.39
CA ALA A 14 -5.66 -10.62 -12.16
C ALA A 14 -4.87 -11.08 -10.92
N VAL A 15 -5.53 -11.36 -9.80
CA VAL A 15 -4.85 -11.84 -8.58
C VAL A 15 -4.16 -13.19 -8.81
N LYS A 16 -4.81 -14.11 -9.55
CA LYS A 16 -4.17 -15.39 -9.92
C LYS A 16 -2.96 -15.19 -10.83
N GLN A 17 -3.01 -14.22 -11.74
CA GLN A 17 -1.88 -13.88 -12.60
C GLN A 17 -0.70 -13.34 -11.78
N LEU A 18 -0.97 -12.47 -10.80
CA LEU A 18 0.05 -11.99 -9.86
C LEU A 18 0.69 -13.15 -9.08
N GLU A 19 -0.10 -14.11 -8.59
CA GLU A 19 0.42 -15.32 -7.93
C GLU A 19 1.35 -16.12 -8.85
N LYS A 20 0.95 -16.30 -10.12
CA LYS A 20 1.76 -16.99 -11.13
C LYS A 20 3.10 -16.26 -11.35
N MET A 21 3.07 -14.95 -11.56
CA MET A 21 4.28 -14.13 -11.74
C MET A 21 5.19 -14.20 -10.52
N ALA A 22 4.64 -14.09 -9.32
CA ALA A 22 5.40 -14.14 -8.07
C ALA A 22 6.05 -15.52 -7.85
N ASN A 23 5.35 -16.61 -8.21
CA ASN A 23 5.91 -17.96 -8.15
C ASN A 23 7.05 -18.16 -9.16
N ILE A 24 6.90 -17.64 -10.39
CA ILE A 24 7.96 -17.67 -11.41
C ILE A 24 9.20 -16.91 -10.90
N ALA A 25 9.03 -15.69 -10.38
CA ALA A 25 10.13 -14.91 -9.84
C ALA A 25 10.79 -15.58 -8.62
N ALA A 26 10.00 -16.22 -7.75
CA ALA A 26 10.53 -16.97 -6.61
C ALA A 26 11.37 -18.18 -7.04
N ARG A 27 10.96 -18.89 -8.11
CA ARG A 27 11.74 -19.98 -8.71
C ARG A 27 13.04 -19.46 -9.31
N ALA A 28 12.98 -18.39 -10.09
CA ALA A 28 14.16 -17.77 -10.69
C ALA A 28 15.18 -17.31 -9.64
N LYS A 29 14.72 -16.79 -8.49
CA LYS A 29 15.58 -16.38 -7.38
C LYS A 29 16.22 -17.56 -6.64
N ASN A 30 15.59 -18.73 -6.63
CA ASN A 30 16.04 -19.90 -5.89
C ASN A 30 16.19 -21.11 -6.83
N PRO A 31 17.17 -21.08 -7.77
CA PRO A 31 17.30 -22.12 -8.79
C PRO A 31 17.66 -23.50 -8.23
N ASN A 32 18.32 -23.54 -7.06
CA ASN A 32 18.77 -24.80 -6.44
C ASN A 32 17.67 -25.51 -5.63
N ILE A 33 16.50 -24.88 -5.45
CA ILE A 33 15.40 -25.45 -4.67
C ILE A 33 14.38 -26.03 -5.65
N PRO A 34 14.06 -27.34 -5.56
CA PRO A 34 13.00 -27.94 -6.37
C PRO A 34 11.68 -27.13 -6.30
N PRO A 35 10.98 -26.93 -7.43
CA PRO A 35 9.76 -26.14 -7.46
C PRO A 35 8.66 -26.62 -6.50
N GLU A 36 8.63 -27.92 -6.19
CA GLU A 36 7.69 -28.55 -5.24
C GLU A 36 7.90 -28.06 -3.81
N TRP A 37 9.12 -27.67 -3.44
CA TRP A 37 9.47 -27.28 -2.07
C TRP A 37 9.32 -25.77 -1.82
N LEU A 38 9.10 -25.00 -2.88
CA LEU A 38 8.87 -23.56 -2.77
C LEU A 38 7.42 -23.30 -2.32
N ALA A 39 7.29 -22.58 -1.20
CA ALA A 39 5.98 -22.16 -0.70
C ALA A 39 5.23 -21.30 -1.74
N PRO A 40 3.97 -21.64 -2.08
CA PRO A 40 3.22 -20.91 -3.09
C PRO A 40 2.92 -19.49 -2.60
N ARG A 41 3.20 -18.50 -3.45
CA ARG A 41 2.83 -17.11 -3.21
C ARG A 41 1.31 -16.98 -3.35
N LYS A 42 0.67 -16.53 -2.28
CA LYS A 42 -0.78 -16.30 -2.21
C LYS A 42 -1.05 -14.82 -1.98
N TYR A 43 -1.98 -14.28 -2.74
CA TYR A 43 -2.43 -12.89 -2.66
C TYR A 43 -3.95 -12.83 -2.50
N ARG A 44 -4.41 -11.72 -1.93
CA ARG A 44 -5.81 -11.33 -1.77
C ARG A 44 -5.89 -9.82 -1.94
N ASP A 45 -7.01 -9.30 -2.39
CA ASP A 45 -7.26 -7.85 -2.53
C ASP A 45 -8.53 -7.40 -1.79
N ASP A 46 -8.95 -8.19 -0.80
CA ASP A 46 -10.15 -8.00 0.02
C ASP A 46 -10.03 -6.95 1.14
N SER A 47 -8.92 -6.20 1.17
CA SER A 47 -8.75 -5.05 2.06
C SER A 47 -7.79 -4.05 1.43
N ALA A 48 -7.86 -2.78 1.85
CA ALA A 48 -6.95 -1.73 1.36
C ALA A 48 -5.48 -2.11 1.53
N ASN A 49 -5.11 -2.71 2.67
CA ASN A 49 -3.74 -3.17 2.93
C ASN A 49 -3.32 -4.30 1.99
N ASN A 50 -4.19 -5.30 1.78
CA ASN A 50 -3.89 -6.43 0.90
C ASN A 50 -3.83 -5.98 -0.57
N LEU A 51 -4.73 -5.11 -1.00
CA LEU A 51 -4.72 -4.49 -2.33
C LEU A 51 -3.44 -3.69 -2.56
N THR A 52 -3.03 -2.86 -1.59
CA THR A 52 -1.77 -2.09 -1.68
C THR A 52 -0.58 -3.03 -1.86
N LYS A 53 -0.52 -4.14 -1.10
CA LYS A 53 0.55 -5.14 -1.24
C LYS A 53 0.56 -5.78 -2.63
N CYS A 54 -0.61 -6.10 -3.18
CA CYS A 54 -0.73 -6.67 -4.53
C CYS A 54 -0.18 -5.71 -5.58
N ILE A 55 -0.59 -4.44 -5.53
CA ILE A 55 -0.13 -3.39 -6.47
C ILE A 55 1.39 -3.22 -6.40
N ILE A 56 1.95 -3.05 -5.19
CA ILE A 56 3.39 -2.86 -5.01
C ILE A 56 4.17 -4.08 -5.50
N HIS A 57 3.74 -5.31 -5.16
CA HIS A 57 4.42 -6.52 -5.61
C HIS A 57 4.34 -6.67 -7.13
N PHE A 58 3.19 -6.41 -7.74
CA PHE A 58 3.04 -6.46 -9.19
C PHE A 58 4.02 -5.52 -9.88
N ILE A 59 4.07 -4.26 -9.46
CA ILE A 59 4.95 -3.25 -10.06
C ILE A 59 6.42 -3.66 -9.93
N ARG A 60 6.83 -4.23 -8.79
CA ARG A 60 8.20 -4.71 -8.60
C ARG A 60 8.52 -5.94 -9.46
N LEU A 61 7.56 -6.84 -9.67
CA LEU A 61 7.74 -8.04 -10.48
C LEU A 61 7.94 -7.73 -11.97
N ILE A 62 7.33 -6.65 -12.48
CA ILE A 62 7.53 -6.17 -13.85
C ILE A 62 8.78 -5.27 -13.99
N GLY A 63 9.60 -5.15 -12.94
CA GLY A 63 10.84 -4.35 -12.94
C GLY A 63 10.67 -2.87 -12.62
N GLY A 64 9.47 -2.43 -12.22
CA GLY A 64 9.24 -1.06 -11.75
C GLY A 64 9.66 -0.85 -10.28
N GLN A 65 9.78 0.41 -9.88
CA GLN A 65 9.94 0.79 -8.47
C GLN A 65 8.56 1.12 -7.89
N ALA A 66 8.29 0.66 -6.67
CA ALA A 66 7.07 1.02 -5.95
C ALA A 66 7.29 1.01 -4.43
N GLU A 67 6.70 1.97 -3.75
CA GLU A 67 6.74 2.14 -2.30
C GLU A 67 5.37 2.57 -1.76
N ARG A 68 5.05 2.11 -0.55
CA ARG A 68 3.89 2.62 0.19
C ARG A 68 4.27 3.96 0.78
N ILE A 69 3.44 4.96 0.61
CA ILE A 69 3.60 6.27 1.24
C ILE A 69 2.67 6.35 2.45
N ALA A 70 3.18 6.94 3.53
CA ALA A 70 2.37 7.34 4.67
C ALA A 70 2.73 8.79 5.00
N ASN A 71 1.71 9.63 5.13
CA ASN A 71 1.88 10.97 5.66
C ASN A 71 1.31 10.98 7.09
N MET A 72 2.20 10.85 8.09
CA MET A 72 1.84 10.91 9.50
C MET A 72 2.75 11.89 10.23
N GLY A 73 2.20 12.54 11.25
CA GLY A 73 3.00 13.29 12.21
C GLY A 73 3.90 12.39 13.04
N SER A 74 4.87 12.98 13.71
CA SER A 74 5.73 12.27 14.66
C SER A 74 5.29 12.57 16.08
N LEU A 75 5.24 11.54 16.92
CA LEU A 75 5.05 11.70 18.35
C LEU A 75 6.42 11.96 18.99
N ILE A 76 6.60 13.14 19.57
CA ILE A 76 7.71 13.40 20.48
C ILE A 76 7.21 13.10 21.89
N ASP A 77 7.81 12.09 22.51
CA ASP A 77 7.60 11.75 23.91
C ASP A 77 8.82 12.19 24.72
N THR A 78 8.65 13.23 25.53
CA THR A 78 9.71 13.72 26.43
C THR A 78 9.50 13.23 27.86
N ARG A 79 8.67 12.19 28.06
CA ARG A 79 8.37 11.69 29.39
C ARG A 79 9.58 10.99 30.00
N VAL A 80 9.86 11.33 31.25
CA VAL A 80 10.90 10.69 32.05
C VAL A 80 10.25 10.23 33.35
N THR A 81 10.41 8.94 33.66
CA THR A 81 9.95 8.34 34.91
C THR A 81 11.12 8.26 35.88
N PHE A 82 10.95 8.78 37.10
CA PHE A 82 11.96 8.78 38.15
C PHE A 82 11.34 8.47 39.51
N ASN A 83 12.16 8.03 40.47
CA ASN A 83 11.75 7.87 41.86
C ASN A 83 12.12 9.14 42.63
N ASP A 84 11.14 9.71 43.33
CA ASP A 84 11.31 10.89 44.17
C ASP A 84 12.02 10.53 45.48
N VAL A 85 12.46 11.54 46.26
CA VAL A 85 13.15 11.37 47.56
C VAL A 85 12.31 10.69 48.65
N THR A 86 11.07 10.36 48.33
CA THR A 86 10.11 9.61 49.16
C THR A 86 9.80 8.21 48.61
N ASP A 87 10.66 7.68 47.71
CA ASP A 87 10.51 6.40 47.01
C ASP A 87 9.21 6.24 46.21
N ARG A 88 8.63 7.36 45.77
CA ARG A 88 7.45 7.37 44.90
C ARG A 88 7.86 7.51 43.44
N THR A 89 7.38 6.62 42.59
CA THR A 89 7.58 6.73 41.14
C THR A 89 6.70 7.84 40.56
N ARG A 90 7.32 8.80 39.86
CA ARG A 90 6.66 9.89 39.16
C ARG A 90 7.11 9.96 37.71
N THR A 91 6.22 10.35 36.82
CA THR A 91 6.55 10.65 35.41
C THR A 91 6.34 12.13 35.15
N ILE A 92 7.38 12.81 34.67
CA ILE A 92 7.34 14.21 34.21
C ILE A 92 7.52 14.26 32.70
N GLY A 93 7.24 15.40 32.08
CA GLY A 93 7.32 15.59 30.63
C GLY A 93 5.98 15.38 29.92
N SER A 94 5.98 15.56 28.60
CA SER A 94 4.74 15.59 27.81
C SER A 94 4.87 14.78 26.52
N LYS A 95 3.71 14.43 25.96
CA LYS A 95 3.59 13.85 24.63
C LYS A 95 3.08 14.94 23.69
N LYS A 96 3.82 15.21 22.62
CA LYS A 96 3.44 16.21 21.60
C LYS A 96 3.47 15.59 20.22
N TRP A 97 2.38 15.74 19.48
CA TRP A 97 2.34 15.42 18.05
C TRP A 97 2.85 16.60 17.24
N ILE A 98 3.84 16.36 16.38
CA ILE A 98 4.37 17.35 15.45
C ILE A 98 3.90 16.99 14.05
N LYS A 99 3.51 18.00 13.28
CA LYS A 99 3.10 17.83 11.88
C LYS A 99 4.25 17.22 11.08
N GLY A 100 3.95 16.21 10.28
CA GLY A 100 4.91 15.64 9.34
C GLY A 100 5.21 16.63 8.22
N THR A 101 6.30 16.37 7.48
CA THR A 101 6.71 17.17 6.32
C THR A 101 6.01 16.74 5.01
N GLY A 102 5.20 15.68 5.06
CA GLY A 102 4.53 15.13 3.89
C GLY A 102 3.39 16.02 3.38
N THR A 103 3.09 15.88 2.08
CA THR A 103 1.96 16.58 1.46
C THR A 103 0.63 15.93 1.87
N ASN A 104 -0.32 16.73 2.34
CA ASN A 104 -1.66 16.23 2.66
C ASN A 104 -2.34 15.70 1.40
N GLY A 105 -3.06 14.58 1.52
CA GLY A 105 -3.73 13.95 0.38
C GLY A 105 -2.81 13.18 -0.56
N THR A 106 -1.55 12.94 -0.19
CA THR A 106 -0.63 12.08 -0.96
C THR A 106 -1.23 10.69 -1.15
N ALA A 107 -1.02 10.13 -2.34
CA ALA A 107 -1.49 8.80 -2.70
C ALA A 107 -0.87 7.68 -1.84
N ASP A 108 -1.58 6.56 -1.67
CA ASP A 108 -1.11 5.40 -0.89
C ASP A 108 0.19 4.77 -1.44
N VAL A 109 0.40 4.81 -2.75
CA VAL A 109 1.57 4.23 -3.42
C VAL A 109 2.21 5.24 -4.36
N SER A 110 3.53 5.37 -4.24
CA SER A 110 4.39 6.05 -5.20
C SER A 110 5.14 5.00 -6.01
N ALA A 111 5.12 5.12 -7.33
CA ALA A 111 5.75 4.17 -8.22
C ALA A 111 6.41 4.84 -9.42
N THR A 112 7.38 4.15 -10.00
CA THR A 112 7.98 4.48 -11.29
C THR A 112 7.88 3.26 -12.20
N ILE A 113 7.14 3.40 -13.30
CA ILE A 113 6.81 2.31 -14.24
C ILE A 113 7.23 2.74 -15.63
N LYS A 114 8.11 1.96 -16.30
CA LYS A 114 8.63 2.27 -17.65
C LYS A 114 9.06 3.75 -17.80
N GLY A 115 9.72 4.31 -16.78
CA GLY A 115 10.18 5.70 -16.74
C GLY A 115 9.13 6.78 -16.43
N ARG A 116 7.86 6.40 -16.20
CA ARG A 116 6.77 7.33 -15.84
C ARG A 116 6.51 7.30 -14.33
N SER A 117 6.35 8.49 -13.73
CA SER A 117 5.91 8.60 -12.33
C SER A 117 4.42 8.24 -12.23
N VAL A 118 4.09 7.27 -11.39
CA VAL A 118 2.73 6.76 -11.17
C VAL A 118 2.39 6.89 -9.70
N LYS A 119 1.25 7.51 -9.41
CA LYS A 119 0.65 7.56 -8.07
C LYS A 119 -0.60 6.70 -8.05
N VAL A 120 -0.70 5.79 -7.08
CA VAL A 120 -1.86 4.91 -6.94
C VAL A 120 -2.55 5.20 -5.61
N GLU A 121 -3.80 5.63 -5.70
CA GLU A 121 -4.70 5.80 -4.55
C GLU A 121 -5.53 4.55 -4.38
N VAL A 122 -5.47 3.94 -3.21
CA VAL A 122 -6.17 2.70 -2.90
C VAL A 122 -7.45 3.02 -2.16
N LYS A 123 -8.58 2.69 -2.76
CA LYS A 123 -9.89 2.79 -2.13
C LYS A 123 -10.46 1.40 -1.93
N HIS A 124 -11.22 1.18 -0.87
CA HIS A 124 -11.84 -0.12 -0.63
C HIS A 124 -13.30 0.01 -0.18
N GLY A 125 -14.18 -0.76 -0.79
CA GLY A 125 -15.61 -0.75 -0.49
C GLY A 125 -16.27 0.60 -0.78
N LYS A 126 -16.82 1.23 0.26
CA LYS A 126 -17.55 2.51 0.15
C LYS A 126 -16.64 3.73 0.25
N ASP A 127 -15.33 3.54 0.42
CA ASP A 127 -14.37 4.64 0.52
C ASP A 127 -14.31 5.46 -0.78
N ARG A 128 -14.15 6.78 -0.64
CA ARG A 128 -14.14 7.76 -1.73
C ARG A 128 -12.97 8.72 -1.54
N GLN A 129 -12.57 9.35 -2.64
CA GLN A 129 -11.51 10.34 -2.62
C GLN A 129 -12.00 11.62 -1.92
N SER A 130 -11.18 12.16 -1.03
CA SER A 130 -11.46 13.45 -0.39
C SER A 130 -11.03 14.62 -1.27
N GLU A 131 -11.53 15.83 -1.00
CA GLU A 131 -11.21 17.04 -1.79
C GLU A 131 -9.69 17.31 -1.87
N VAL A 132 -8.96 17.10 -0.77
CA VAL A 132 -7.50 17.26 -0.73
C VAL A 132 -6.78 16.23 -1.60
N GLN A 133 -7.30 15.01 -1.70
CA GLN A 133 -6.77 13.97 -2.57
C GLN A 133 -7.08 14.27 -4.05
N CYS A 134 -8.24 14.85 -4.36
CA CYS A 134 -8.58 15.33 -5.71
C CYS A 134 -7.62 16.45 -6.16
N LEU A 135 -7.32 17.39 -5.26
CA LEU A 135 -6.34 18.46 -5.56
C LEU A 135 -4.94 17.88 -5.79
N TYR A 136 -4.51 16.93 -4.96
CA TYR A 136 -3.24 16.24 -5.13
C TYR A 136 -3.17 15.50 -6.47
N GLN A 137 -4.23 14.78 -6.86
CA GLN A 137 -4.34 14.14 -8.16
C GLN A 137 -4.15 15.15 -9.30
N ARG A 138 -4.90 16.26 -9.28
CA ARG A 138 -4.81 17.31 -10.30
C ARG A 138 -3.38 17.84 -10.43
N ASN A 139 -2.69 18.08 -9.32
CA ASN A 139 -1.32 18.57 -9.33
C ASN A 139 -0.34 17.56 -9.95
N ILE A 140 -0.50 16.26 -9.67
CA ILE A 140 0.32 15.20 -10.26
C ILE A 140 0.08 15.11 -11.77
N GLU A 141 -1.17 15.12 -12.20
CA GLU A 141 -1.54 15.04 -13.62
C GLU A 141 -1.05 16.28 -14.39
N LEU A 142 -1.17 17.49 -13.83
CA LEU A 142 -0.63 18.71 -14.42
C LEU A 142 0.89 18.69 -14.55
N ALA A 143 1.59 18.03 -13.63
CA ALA A 143 3.04 17.82 -13.71
C ALA A 143 3.44 16.73 -14.72
N GLY A 144 2.48 16.11 -15.42
CA GLY A 144 2.72 15.03 -16.39
C GLY A 144 2.87 13.64 -15.77
N GLY A 145 2.62 13.50 -14.46
CA GLY A 145 2.55 12.22 -13.77
C GLY A 145 1.24 11.47 -14.08
N LEU A 146 1.24 10.17 -13.88
CA LEU A 146 0.04 9.34 -13.98
C LEU A 146 -0.55 9.14 -12.58
N TYR A 147 -1.87 9.28 -12.48
CA TYR A 147 -2.61 9.01 -11.26
C TYR A 147 -3.69 7.96 -11.54
N VAL A 148 -3.84 6.99 -10.63
CA VAL A 148 -4.88 5.96 -10.75
C VAL A 148 -5.51 5.68 -9.40
N ILE A 149 -6.83 5.57 -9.38
CA ILE A 149 -7.61 5.13 -8.23
C ILE A 149 -7.93 3.65 -8.42
N ALA A 150 -7.47 2.82 -7.48
CA ALA A 150 -7.65 1.38 -7.52
C ALA A 150 -8.59 0.93 -6.39
N THR A 151 -9.73 0.35 -6.75
CA THR A 151 -10.68 -0.27 -5.80
C THR A 151 -10.50 -1.77 -5.66
N THR A 152 -9.95 -2.40 -6.70
CA THR A 152 -9.60 -3.81 -6.77
C THR A 152 -8.27 -3.95 -7.50
N PHE A 153 -7.61 -5.10 -7.35
CA PHE A 153 -6.37 -5.36 -8.06
C PHE A 153 -6.60 -5.51 -9.57
N GLU A 154 -7.75 -6.06 -9.95
CA GLU A 154 -8.16 -6.20 -11.34
C GLU A 154 -8.33 -4.84 -12.03
N GLN A 155 -8.94 -3.86 -11.38
CA GLN A 155 -9.06 -2.51 -11.91
C GLN A 155 -7.68 -1.88 -12.19
N PHE A 156 -6.76 -2.02 -11.23
CA PHE A 156 -5.38 -1.55 -11.40
C PHE A 156 -4.66 -2.27 -12.54
N TYR A 157 -4.79 -3.59 -12.62
CA TYR A 157 -4.15 -4.40 -13.65
C TYR A 157 -4.65 -4.04 -15.06
N ASN A 158 -5.96 -3.84 -15.22
CA ASN A 158 -6.55 -3.41 -16.49
C ASN A 158 -6.07 -2.01 -16.89
N TRP A 159 -6.00 -1.07 -15.93
CA TRP A 159 -5.43 0.25 -16.17
C TRP A 159 -3.96 0.17 -16.59
N TYR A 160 -3.16 -0.68 -15.94
CA TYR A 160 -1.76 -0.88 -16.29
C TYR A 160 -1.62 -1.36 -17.74
N ASN A 161 -2.36 -2.40 -18.13
CA ASN A 161 -2.32 -2.93 -19.48
C ASN A 161 -2.71 -1.83 -20.50
N LEU A 162 -3.79 -1.10 -20.25
CA LEU A 162 -4.22 -0.02 -21.16
C LEU A 162 -3.18 1.11 -21.33
N LYS A 163 -2.34 1.36 -20.32
CA LYS A 163 -1.39 2.48 -20.31
C LYS A 163 0.01 2.11 -20.75
N PHE A 164 0.41 0.86 -20.62
CA PHE A 164 1.79 0.44 -20.79
C PHE A 164 1.97 -0.76 -21.72
N GLU A 165 0.93 -1.53 -22.03
CA GLU A 165 0.94 -2.63 -23.00
C GLU A 165 0.24 -2.19 -24.29
#